data_AF-A0A1G3BMP3-F1
#
_entry.id   AF-A0A1G3BMP3-F1
#
_cell.length_a   1.000
_cell.length_b   1.000
_cell.length_c   1.000
_cell.angle_alpha   90.00
_cell.angle_beta   90.00
_cell.angle_gamma   90.00
#
_symmetry.space_group_name_H-M   'P 1'
#
loop_
_entity.id
_entity.type
_entity.pdbx_description
1 polymer ?
#
loop_
_entity_poly.entity_id
_entity_poly.type
_entity_poly.pdbx_seq_one_letter_code
_entity_poly.pdbx_strand_id
1 'polypeptide(L)'
;MPTGLDEHTPEFDDSIPELDEPESGEPVPIQTGRKAPGPKAEEEEEEEEEEEEEEEDPFGPLVISQFMRIAGGFERQGDIHQAIGIYTKIIKEYPDAKEAVESRMALYNLAEKYLHSGDTYSAMALFEEVM
;
A
#
# COMPACT_ATOMS: atom_id res chain seq x y z
N MET A 1 25.03 22.10 -55.52
CA MET A 1 24.24 20.94 -56.00
C MET A 1 23.80 20.17 -54.77
N PRO A 2 22.49 20.07 -54.47
CA PRO A 2 21.97 19.32 -53.33
C PRO A 2 21.86 17.83 -53.70
N THR A 3 21.93 16.92 -52.72
CA THR A 3 21.48 15.50 -52.71
C THR A 3 22.24 14.79 -51.59
N GLY A 4 21.65 14.07 -50.66
CA GLY A 4 20.28 13.85 -50.27
C GLY A 4 20.30 13.45 -48.79
N LEU A 5 19.28 13.87 -48.05
CA LEU A 5 18.93 13.24 -46.79
C LEU A 5 18.53 11.80 -47.13
N ASP A 6 19.21 10.81 -46.55
CA ASP A 6 18.68 9.45 -46.44
C ASP A 6 18.36 9.24 -44.96
N GLU A 7 17.13 9.61 -44.60
CA GLU A 7 16.52 9.29 -43.32
C GLU A 7 16.18 7.81 -43.33
N HIS A 8 17.12 6.97 -42.88
CA HIS A 8 16.83 5.54 -42.71
C HIS A 8 16.03 5.36 -41.41
N THR A 9 14.70 5.43 -41.55
CA THR A 9 13.74 4.99 -40.55
C THR A 9 13.89 3.48 -40.30
N PRO A 10 13.86 3.03 -39.03
CA PRO A 10 13.89 1.60 -38.72
C PRO A 10 12.57 0.94 -39.15
N GLU A 11 12.66 -0.08 -39.99
CA GLU A 11 11.54 -0.96 -40.34
C GLU A 11 11.16 -1.78 -39.10
N PHE A 12 10.03 -1.44 -38.48
CA PHE A 12 9.36 -2.31 -37.52
C PHE A 12 8.66 -3.42 -38.31
N ASP A 13 9.17 -4.64 -38.17
CA ASP A 13 8.57 -5.86 -38.71
C ASP A 13 7.21 -6.10 -38.05
N ASP A 14 6.14 -5.82 -38.80
CA ASP A 14 4.73 -5.88 -38.40
C ASP A 14 4.19 -7.33 -38.44
N SER A 15 4.97 -8.27 -37.90
CA SER A 15 4.60 -9.68 -37.79
C SER A 15 3.75 -9.90 -36.52
N ILE A 16 2.47 -9.60 -36.60
CA ILE A 16 1.46 -9.99 -35.61
C ILE A 16 1.12 -11.48 -35.84
N PRO A 17 1.32 -12.40 -34.88
CA PRO A 17 0.83 -13.77 -35.02
C PRO A 17 -0.70 -13.78 -34.91
N GLU A 18 -1.36 -14.32 -35.94
CA GLU A 18 -2.80 -14.58 -36.00
C GLU A 18 -3.23 -15.43 -34.79
N LEU A 19 -4.09 -14.87 -33.93
CA LEU A 19 -4.78 -15.63 -32.89
C LEU A 19 -5.96 -16.35 -33.55
N ASP A 20 -5.92 -17.68 -33.54
CA ASP A 20 -7.00 -18.58 -33.96
C ASP A 20 -8.34 -18.17 -33.32
N GLU A 21 -9.36 -17.96 -34.16
CA GLU A 21 -10.74 -17.76 -33.75
C GLU A 21 -11.31 -19.07 -33.16
N PRO A 22 -11.93 -19.09 -31.97
CA PRO A 22 -12.72 -20.25 -31.57
C PRO A 22 -14.08 -20.25 -32.28
N GLU A 23 -14.31 -21.35 -32.99
CA GLU A 23 -15.49 -21.69 -33.79
C GLU A 23 -16.85 -21.45 -33.12
N SER A 24 -17.76 -20.94 -33.96
CA SER A 24 -19.21 -20.88 -33.82
C SER A 24 -19.84 -22.23 -33.42
N GLY A 25 -20.29 -22.36 -32.18
CA GLY A 25 -21.24 -23.39 -31.74
C GLY A 25 -22.68 -22.91 -31.88
N GLU A 26 -23.49 -23.64 -32.67
CA GLU A 26 -24.90 -23.35 -32.96
C GLU A 26 -25.81 -23.39 -31.70
N PRO A 27 -26.89 -22.58 -31.64
CA PRO A 27 -27.87 -22.64 -30.56
C PRO A 27 -28.89 -23.77 -30.78
N VAL A 28 -29.04 -24.66 -29.79
CA VAL A 28 -30.10 -25.68 -29.76
C VAL A 28 -31.37 -25.10 -29.11
N PRO A 29 -32.54 -25.11 -29.78
CA PRO A 29 -33.79 -24.65 -29.16
C PRO A 29 -34.51 -25.81 -28.47
N ILE A 30 -34.90 -25.63 -27.19
CA ILE A 30 -35.89 -26.51 -26.54
C ILE A 30 -37.07 -25.64 -26.11
N GLN A 31 -38.20 -25.88 -26.75
CA GLN A 31 -39.47 -25.23 -26.49
C GLN A 31 -40.31 -25.99 -25.45
N THR A 32 -41.03 -25.19 -24.64
CA THR A 32 -42.35 -25.43 -24.03
C THR A 32 -42.50 -26.27 -22.76
N GLY A 33 -43.07 -25.61 -21.74
CA GLY A 33 -43.77 -26.23 -20.63
C GLY A 33 -44.27 -25.20 -19.61
N ARG A 34 -45.54 -24.81 -19.69
CA ARG A 34 -46.22 -23.83 -18.82
C ARG A 34 -46.37 -24.34 -17.37
N LYS A 35 -46.07 -23.52 -16.36
CA LYS A 35 -46.96 -23.26 -15.20
C LYS A 35 -46.40 -22.13 -14.32
N ALA A 36 -47.21 -21.13 -14.04
CA ALA A 36 -47.10 -20.25 -12.88
C ALA A 36 -48.38 -20.43 -12.04
N PRO A 37 -48.52 -19.85 -10.83
CA PRO A 37 -47.53 -19.35 -9.86
C PRO A 37 -47.77 -19.96 -8.46
N GLY A 38 -46.86 -19.72 -7.51
CA GLY A 38 -47.08 -20.03 -6.09
C GLY A 38 -45.98 -19.39 -5.22
N PRO A 39 -46.32 -18.61 -4.19
CA PRO A 39 -45.38 -17.73 -3.49
C PRO A 39 -44.72 -18.40 -2.28
N LYS A 40 -43.57 -17.84 -1.88
CA LYS A 40 -43.01 -17.70 -0.51
C LYS A 40 -41.55 -18.10 -0.41
N ALA A 41 -40.89 -17.44 0.55
CA ALA A 41 -39.49 -17.38 0.92
C ALA A 41 -38.78 -16.23 0.17
N GLU A 42 -38.73 -14.97 0.62
CA GLU A 42 -38.52 -14.44 1.98
C GLU A 42 -37.39 -15.18 2.71
N GLU A 43 -36.34 -14.41 3.02
CA GLU A 43 -35.40 -14.64 4.13
C GLU A 43 -34.34 -15.73 3.80
N GLU A 44 -33.03 -15.51 3.85
CA GLU A 44 -32.20 -14.46 4.47
C GLU A 44 -30.89 -14.43 3.65
N GLU A 45 -30.45 -13.25 3.19
CA GLU A 45 -29.05 -13.08 2.80
C GLU A 45 -28.29 -12.96 4.11
N GLU A 46 -27.72 -14.08 4.57
CA GLU A 46 -26.76 -14.09 5.66
C GLU A 46 -25.54 -13.27 5.19
N GLU A 47 -25.49 -11.99 5.59
CA GLU A 47 -24.26 -11.22 5.58
C GLU A 47 -23.33 -11.90 6.62
N GLU A 48 -22.44 -12.76 6.14
CA GLU A 48 -21.30 -13.26 6.91
C GLU A 48 -20.44 -12.05 7.29
N GLU A 49 -20.68 -11.49 8.47
CA GLU A 49 -19.73 -10.58 9.12
C GLU A 49 -18.47 -11.39 9.40
N GLU A 50 -17.49 -11.31 8.49
CA GLU A 50 -16.12 -11.74 8.74
C GLU A 50 -15.57 -10.87 9.88
N GLU A 51 -15.76 -11.32 11.11
CA GLU A 51 -15.01 -10.84 12.26
C GLU A 51 -13.53 -11.17 11.98
N GLU A 52 -12.80 -10.22 11.41
CA GLU A 52 -11.34 -10.25 11.35
C GLU A 52 -10.84 -10.30 12.80
N GLU A 53 -10.57 -11.50 13.30
CA GLU A 53 -9.86 -11.72 14.55
C GLU A 53 -8.50 -11.03 14.40
N GLU A 54 -8.35 -9.85 15.05
CA GLU A 54 -7.05 -9.21 15.24
C GLU A 54 -6.13 -10.23 15.93
N GLU A 55 -5.26 -10.87 15.14
CA GLU A 55 -4.11 -11.60 15.68
C GLU A 55 -3.27 -10.59 16.46
N GLU A 56 -3.53 -10.47 17.77
CA GLU A 56 -2.64 -9.79 18.69
C GLU A 56 -1.31 -10.54 18.66
N ASP A 57 -0.38 -10.09 17.79
CA ASP A 57 0.95 -10.66 17.66
C ASP A 57 1.60 -10.65 19.07
N PRO A 58 1.75 -11.83 19.71
CA PRO A 58 2.15 -11.92 21.11
C PRO A 58 3.60 -11.46 21.32
N PHE A 59 4.34 -11.17 20.25
CA PHE A 59 5.68 -10.59 20.29
C PHE A 59 5.72 -9.10 19.97
N GLY A 60 4.63 -8.51 19.47
CA GLY A 60 4.51 -7.08 19.14
C GLY A 60 5.07 -6.19 20.26
N PRO A 61 4.55 -6.26 21.50
CA PRO A 61 4.97 -5.37 22.58
C PRO A 61 6.48 -5.45 22.90
N LEU A 62 7.07 -6.64 22.88
CA LEU A 62 8.50 -6.82 23.18
C LEU A 62 9.36 -6.27 22.04
N VAL A 63 8.98 -6.54 20.79
CA VAL A 63 9.70 -6.09 19.59
C VAL A 63 9.64 -4.57 19.45
N ILE A 64 8.49 -3.95 19.68
CA ILE A 64 8.31 -2.49 19.61
C ILE A 64 9.17 -1.78 20.66
N SER A 65 9.18 -2.28 21.90
CA SER A 65 10.02 -1.71 22.97
C SER A 65 11.52 -1.75 22.63
N GLN A 66 11.95 -2.78 21.90
CA GLN A 66 13.33 -2.90 21.43
C GLN A 66 13.61 -1.91 20.29
N PHE A 67 12.68 -1.74 19.34
CA PHE A 67 12.80 -0.72 18.31
C PHE A 67 12.90 0.69 18.91
N MET A 68 12.08 1.03 19.90
CA MET A 68 12.19 2.30 20.63
C MET A 68 13.57 2.53 21.22
N ARG A 69 14.15 1.50 21.85
CA ARG A 69 15.50 1.59 22.43
C ARG A 69 16.58 1.81 21.38
N ILE A 70 16.48 1.11 20.24
CA ILE A 70 17.42 1.22 19.12
C ILE A 70 17.31 2.61 18.47
N ALA A 71 16.09 3.08 18.19
CA ALA A 71 15.84 4.40 17.61
C ALA A 71 16.43 5.52 18.47
N GLY A 72 16.15 5.51 19.77
CA GLY A 72 16.76 6.47 20.70
C GLY A 72 18.28 6.32 20.80
N GLY A 73 18.81 5.12 20.56
CA GLY A 73 20.25 4.86 20.43
C GLY A 73 20.87 5.57 19.24
N PHE A 74 20.26 5.47 18.06
CA PHE A 74 20.71 6.17 16.86
C PHE A 74 20.58 7.69 17.00
N GLU A 75 19.48 8.18 17.59
CA GLU A 75 19.30 9.60 17.87
C GLU A 75 20.45 10.17 18.71
N ARG A 76 20.84 9.48 19.79
CA ARG A 76 21.95 9.91 20.67
C ARG A 76 23.31 9.87 19.99
N GLN A 77 23.48 9.01 18.99
CA GLN A 77 24.71 8.92 18.19
C GLN A 77 24.76 9.97 17.08
N GLY A 78 23.65 10.65 16.79
CA GLY A 78 23.53 11.61 15.69
C GLY A 78 23.13 10.95 14.36
N ASP A 79 22.84 9.64 14.35
CA ASP A 79 22.39 8.89 13.18
C ASP A 79 20.88 9.13 12.95
N ILE A 80 20.52 10.39 12.70
CA ILE A 80 19.12 10.85 12.73
C ILE A 80 18.26 10.13 11.68
N HIS A 81 18.79 9.87 10.47
CA HIS A 81 18.06 9.14 9.43
C HIS A 81 17.65 7.72 9.87
N GLN A 82 18.52 7.02 10.59
CA GLN A 82 18.22 5.67 11.10
C GLN A 82 17.19 5.73 12.23
N ALA A 83 17.30 6.73 13.12
CA ALA A 83 16.30 6.96 14.16
C ALA A 83 14.91 7.21 13.57
N ILE A 84 14.82 8.11 12.58
CA ILE A 84 13.57 8.43 11.87
C ILE A 84 12.95 7.17 11.28
N GLY A 85 13.73 6.39 10.52
CA GLY A 85 13.21 5.18 9.87
C GLY A 85 12.59 4.18 10.85
N ILE A 86 13.18 4.03 12.03
CA ILE A 86 12.65 3.11 13.06
C ILE A 86 11.41 3.70 13.74
N TYR A 87 11.39 4.98 14.10
CA TYR A 87 10.19 5.62 14.67
C TYR A 87 9.01 5.57 13.68
N THR A 88 9.25 5.86 12.40
CA THR A 88 8.24 5.73 11.34
C THR A 88 7.74 4.31 11.20
N LYS A 89 8.63 3.31 11.30
CA LYS A 89 8.25 1.89 11.26
C LYS A 89 7.32 1.53 12.41
N ILE A 90 7.63 1.96 13.63
CA ILE A 90 6.78 1.73 14.81
C ILE A 90 5.38 2.31 14.59
N ILE A 91 5.29 3.53 14.06
CA ILE A 91 4.02 4.20 13.79
C ILE A 91 3.18 3.45 12.75
N LYS A 92 3.80 2.90 11.72
CA LYS A 92 3.12 2.23 10.61
C LYS A 92 2.70 0.80 10.95
N GLU A 93 3.56 0.06 11.63
CA GLU A 93 3.31 -1.36 11.95
C GLU A 93 2.53 -1.55 13.24
N TYR A 94 2.59 -0.58 14.16
CA TYR A 94 1.97 -0.68 15.48
C TYR A 94 1.23 0.61 15.87
N PRO A 95 0.25 1.07 15.07
CA PRO A 95 -0.36 2.38 15.21
C PRO A 95 -1.03 2.64 16.57
N ASP A 96 -1.58 1.58 17.19
CA ASP A 96 -2.30 1.64 18.46
C ASP A 96 -1.41 1.42 19.69
N ALA A 97 -0.13 1.09 19.47
CA ALA A 97 0.82 0.93 20.56
C ALA A 97 1.17 2.28 21.21
N LYS A 98 1.40 2.27 22.52
CA LYS A 98 1.87 3.44 23.26
C LYS A 98 3.15 4.01 22.66
N GLU A 99 4.04 3.14 22.20
CA GLU A 99 5.29 3.47 21.55
C GLU A 99 5.12 4.18 20.21
N ALA A 100 3.98 4.02 19.51
CA ALA A 100 3.69 4.83 18.33
C ALA A 100 3.44 6.29 18.69
N VAL A 101 2.75 6.55 19.80
CA VAL A 101 2.59 7.91 20.34
C VAL A 101 3.95 8.49 20.73
N GLU A 102 4.79 7.72 21.42
CA GLU A 102 6.15 8.15 21.79
C GLU A 102 7.04 8.39 20.55
N SER A 103 6.90 7.58 19.51
CA SER A 103 7.60 7.73 18.23
C SER A 103 7.19 9.00 17.49
N ARG A 104 5.90 9.34 17.45
CA ARG A 104 5.41 10.61 16.89
C ARG A 104 6.02 11.80 17.62
N MET A 105 6.05 11.75 18.96
CA MET A 105 6.68 12.79 19.78
C MET A 105 8.19 12.91 19.52
N ALA A 106 8.89 11.79 19.33
CA ALA A 106 10.31 11.78 19.02
C ALA A 106 10.59 12.42 17.64
N LEU A 107 9.80 12.07 16.62
CA LEU A 107 9.90 12.66 15.29
C LEU A 107 9.59 14.17 15.31
N TYR A 108 8.57 14.59 16.07
CA TYR A 108 8.26 16.00 16.27
C TYR A 108 9.45 16.77 16.88
N ASN A 109 10.04 16.23 17.94
CA ASN A 109 11.22 16.84 18.59
C ASN A 109 12.42 16.91 17.63
N LEU A 110 12.60 15.90 16.77
CA LEU A 110 13.64 15.93 15.74
C LEU A 110 13.35 17.03 14.70
N ALA A 111 12.11 17.18 14.26
CA ALA A 111 11.70 18.25 13.35
C ALA A 111 11.98 19.63 13.96
N GLU A 112 11.68 19.84 15.25
CA GLU A 112 12.02 21.08 15.95
C GLU A 112 13.54 21.34 16.01
N LYS A 113 14.35 20.30 16.25
CA LYS A 113 15.81 20.42 16.21
C LYS A 113 16.30 20.85 14.82
N TYR A 114 15.76 20.26 13.76
CA TYR A 114 16.08 20.66 12.39
C TYR A 114 15.69 22.12 12.12
N LEU A 115 14.50 22.54 12.57
CA LEU A 115 14.03 23.91 12.46
C LEU A 115 14.97 24.90 13.17
N HIS A 116 15.39 24.58 14.39
CA HIS A 116 16.34 25.41 15.15
C HIS A 116 17.74 25.46 14.52
N SER A 117 18.14 24.40 13.80
CA SER A 117 19.41 24.37 13.06
C SER A 117 19.36 25.15 11.73
N GLY A 118 18.17 25.60 11.31
CA GLY A 118 17.94 26.29 10.05
C GLY A 118 17.69 25.37 8.85
N ASP A 119 17.66 24.05 9.06
CA ASP A 119 17.26 23.07 8.05
C ASP A 119 15.73 22.93 8.03
N THR A 120 15.08 23.94 7.46
CA THR A 120 13.62 24.00 7.37
C THR A 120 13.04 22.89 6.48
N TYR A 121 13.79 22.43 5.47
CA TYR A 121 13.32 21.38 4.56
C TYR A 121 13.18 20.04 5.28
N SER A 122 14.21 19.63 6.03
CA SER A 122 14.16 18.40 6.83
C SER A 122 13.10 18.48 7.93
N ALA A 123 12.92 19.66 8.54
CA ALA A 123 11.87 19.87 9.53
C ALA A 123 10.46 19.72 8.95
N MET A 124 10.17 20.32 7.79
CA MET A 124 8.87 20.22 7.14
C MET A 124 8.54 18.78 6.75
N ALA A 125 9.49 18.07 6.15
CA ALA A 125 9.31 16.67 5.77
C ALA A 125 8.96 15.79 6.99
N LEU A 126 9.60 16.03 8.14
CA LEU A 126 9.29 15.29 9.36
C LEU A 126 7.95 15.66 9.96
N PHE A 127 7.54 16.94 9.91
CA PHE A 127 6.20 17.32 10.36
C PHE A 127 5.12 16.68 9.50
N GLU A 128 5.33 16.59 8.18
CA GLU A 128 4.40 15.90 7.27
C GLU A 128 4.29 14.40 7.56
N GLU A 129 5.37 13.73 7.96
CA GLU A 129 5.33 12.29 8.31
C GLU A 129 4.61 12.01 9.65
N VAL A 130 4.48 13.01 10.53
CA VAL A 130 3.90 12.85 11.87
C VAL A 130 2.40 13.18 11.94
N MET A 131 1.92 14.03 11.03
CA MET A 131 0.52 14.51 10.95
C MET A 131 -0.39 13.53 10.22
#